data_AF-A0A3C2E1L9-F1
#
_entry.id   AF-A0A3C2E1L9-F1
#
_cell.length_a   1.000
_cell.length_b   1.000
_cell.length_c   1.000
_cell.angle_alpha   90.00
_cell.angle_beta   90.00
_cell.angle_gamma   90.00
#
_symmetry.space_group_name_H-M   'P 1'
#
loop_
_entity.id
_entity.type
_entity.pdbx_description
1 polymer ?
#
loop_
_entity_poly.entity_id
_entity_poly.type
_entity_poly.pdbx_seq_one_letter_code
_entity_poly.pdbx_strand_id
1 'polypeptide(L)'
;MTLTSSLKAAVAALALCAAAPAAMAQNGLAPEFSSFSRSNATGGPSVDYQIWTDLLRDIVYDVGLSDREPPAGRPILTGTRINTGNDSRYRYEGNRVVYHLMSDEYENAISEYRRDLETLPERVDFARLSSDEQLAYWMNLHNVAVIEQLMLEYPVTRVNRVRINGEPLYEAKILTVAGVPLSLNDIRMRIVYEQWNDPLVIYGFFNGAVGSPNILRNAYTGDNVWTALGNNAAEFINSLRGIEIDRNELEVSVIYADARPYFFPDWGRDLRAHLSAYAIDSAHDQLRGNLPIDADVEAWEIADLINGSSRCTGGVGDNTVQSWSAEGLVSSGVCGRIPQTAQALIRDVEIRRLELIRNGTYGRVYVRDIPTDDPDTEEDESLN
;
A
#
# COMPACT_ATOMS: atom_id res chain seq x y z
N MET A 1 33.11 -12.55 -73.45
CA MET A 1 32.82 -11.19 -72.94
C MET A 1 31.47 -11.27 -72.26
N THR A 2 31.43 -11.57 -70.96
CA THR A 2 31.29 -10.59 -69.83
C THR A 2 29.85 -10.04 -69.77
N LEU A 3 29.10 -10.00 -68.67
CA LEU A 3 29.38 -10.12 -67.23
C LEU A 3 28.02 -10.23 -66.48
N THR A 4 27.95 -11.13 -65.50
CA THR A 4 27.35 -11.03 -64.13
C THR A 4 26.08 -10.21 -63.84
N SER A 5 25.15 -10.86 -63.11
CA SER A 5 24.36 -10.27 -61.99
C SER A 5 23.50 -11.38 -61.34
N SER A 6 24.08 -12.23 -60.49
CA SER A 6 23.95 -12.22 -59.01
C SER A 6 22.63 -12.72 -58.42
N LEU A 7 22.66 -14.02 -58.10
CA LEU A 7 21.84 -14.74 -57.11
C LEU A 7 21.84 -13.99 -55.76
N LYS A 8 20.67 -13.83 -55.15
CA LYS A 8 20.54 -13.66 -53.69
C LYS A 8 19.89 -14.91 -53.12
N ALA A 9 20.72 -15.76 -52.52
CA ALA A 9 20.27 -16.88 -51.69
C ALA A 9 19.76 -16.32 -50.36
N ALA A 10 18.52 -16.63 -50.02
CA ALA A 10 17.97 -16.41 -48.68
C ALA A 10 18.52 -17.53 -47.76
N VAL A 11 19.41 -17.15 -46.86
CA VAL A 11 19.86 -18.04 -45.77
C VAL A 11 18.81 -17.99 -44.68
N ALA A 12 18.06 -19.07 -44.52
CA ALA A 12 17.19 -19.30 -43.38
C ALA A 12 18.07 -19.63 -42.16
N ALA A 13 18.19 -18.68 -41.22
CA ALA A 13 18.77 -18.95 -39.92
C ALA A 13 17.73 -19.67 -39.05
N LEU A 14 17.92 -20.98 -38.86
CA LEU A 14 17.24 -21.74 -37.83
C LEU A 14 17.77 -21.26 -36.46
N ALA A 15 17.01 -20.41 -35.78
CA ALA A 15 17.24 -20.12 -34.38
C ALA A 15 16.77 -21.34 -33.55
N LEU A 16 17.73 -22.15 -33.09
CA LEU A 16 17.48 -23.14 -32.05
C LEU A 16 17.16 -22.37 -30.76
N CYS A 17 15.87 -22.22 -30.45
CA CYS A 17 15.44 -21.89 -29.09
C CYS A 17 15.78 -23.08 -28.20
N ALA A 18 16.92 -22.99 -27.51
CA ALA A 18 17.15 -23.80 -26.32
C ALA A 18 16.15 -23.32 -25.25
N ALA A 19 15.02 -24.03 -25.13
CA ALA A 19 14.15 -23.89 -23.98
C ALA A 19 14.96 -24.29 -22.75
N ALA A 20 15.31 -23.32 -21.92
CA ALA A 20 15.78 -23.60 -20.57
C ALA A 20 14.67 -24.37 -19.84
N PRO A 21 14.98 -25.44 -19.11
CA PRO A 21 13.97 -26.11 -18.32
C PRO A 21 13.46 -25.12 -17.28
N ALA A 22 12.15 -24.95 -17.20
CA ALA A 22 11.49 -24.30 -16.09
C ALA A 22 11.97 -25.02 -14.82
N ALA A 23 12.83 -24.37 -14.04
CA ALA A 23 13.21 -24.87 -12.74
C ALA A 23 11.94 -24.90 -11.90
N MET A 24 11.58 -26.08 -11.40
CA MET A 24 10.54 -26.23 -10.40
C MET A 24 10.89 -25.33 -9.22
N ALA A 25 9.96 -24.45 -8.84
CA ALA A 25 10.09 -23.58 -7.69
C ALA A 25 10.45 -24.43 -6.46
N GLN A 26 11.57 -24.10 -5.82
CA GLN A 26 11.86 -24.63 -4.49
C GLN A 26 10.89 -23.93 -3.54
N ASN A 27 9.92 -24.67 -3.00
CA ASN A 27 9.08 -24.20 -1.90
C ASN A 27 9.98 -23.98 -0.67
N GLY A 28 10.34 -22.73 -0.43
CA GLY A 28 11.13 -22.32 0.71
C GLY A 28 11.75 -20.96 0.47
N LEU A 29 11.77 -20.15 1.53
CA LEU A 29 12.47 -18.87 1.53
C LEU A 29 13.91 -19.03 1.02
N ALA A 30 14.40 -17.99 0.34
CA ALA A 30 15.82 -17.89 0.02
C ALA A 30 16.69 -18.10 1.28
N PRO A 31 17.88 -18.75 1.18
CA PRO A 31 18.67 -19.14 2.35
C PRO A 31 18.97 -18.00 3.33
N GLU A 32 19.15 -16.77 2.81
CA GLU A 32 19.38 -15.56 3.60
C GLU A 32 18.19 -15.15 4.49
N PHE A 33 16.99 -15.63 4.21
CA PHE A 33 15.78 -15.33 4.98
C PHE A 33 15.27 -16.53 5.78
N SER A 34 15.97 -17.67 5.76
CA SER A 34 15.55 -18.91 6.43
C SER A 34 15.22 -18.75 7.93
N SER A 35 15.84 -17.78 8.61
CA SER A 35 15.55 -17.41 10.00
C SER A 35 14.16 -16.80 10.22
N PHE A 36 13.47 -16.38 9.15
CA PHE A 36 12.15 -15.75 9.16
C PHE A 36 11.05 -16.70 8.69
N SER A 37 11.30 -18.01 8.81
CA SER A 37 10.33 -19.03 8.43
C SER A 37 9.04 -18.90 9.25
N ARG A 38 7.93 -19.03 8.53
CA ARG A 38 6.57 -19.02 9.08
C ARG A 38 6.46 -20.11 10.12
N SER A 39 6.01 -19.73 11.32
CA SER A 39 5.81 -20.68 12.41
C SER A 39 4.56 -21.51 12.19
N ASN A 40 4.64 -22.78 12.60
CA ASN A 40 3.48 -23.66 12.75
C ASN A 40 2.85 -23.58 14.15
N ALA A 41 3.32 -22.66 15.00
CA ALA A 41 2.76 -22.46 16.33
C ALA A 41 1.34 -21.87 16.23
N THR A 42 0.38 -22.52 16.88
CA THR A 42 -1.02 -22.07 16.96
C THR A 42 -1.25 -21.06 18.09
N GLY A 43 -0.22 -20.74 18.86
CA GLY A 43 -0.25 -19.77 19.96
C GLY A 43 1.18 -19.40 20.39
N GLY A 44 1.29 -18.40 21.25
CA GLY A 44 2.60 -17.86 21.60
C GLY A 44 2.49 -16.56 22.39
N PRO A 45 3.63 -15.91 22.69
CA PRO A 45 3.60 -14.53 23.16
C PRO A 45 3.02 -13.63 22.05
N SER A 46 2.22 -12.64 22.45
CA SER A 46 1.76 -11.55 21.58
C SER A 46 2.63 -10.32 21.78
N VAL A 47 2.85 -9.56 20.73
CA VAL A 47 3.55 -8.27 20.78
C VAL A 47 2.52 -7.18 21.06
N ASP A 48 2.85 -6.28 21.99
CA ASP A 48 2.01 -5.12 22.28
C ASP A 48 2.29 -3.99 21.28
N TYR A 49 1.31 -3.74 20.41
CA TYR A 49 1.36 -2.69 19.39
C TYR A 49 0.57 -1.43 19.77
N GLN A 50 0.24 -1.23 21.05
CA GLN A 50 -0.59 -0.11 21.49
C GLN A 50 0.06 1.25 21.19
N ILE A 51 1.37 1.40 21.41
CA ILE A 51 2.11 2.64 21.11
C ILE A 51 1.98 3.00 19.62
N TRP A 52 2.09 2.01 18.74
CA TRP A 52 1.93 2.23 17.31
C TRP A 52 0.51 2.55 16.91
N THR A 53 -0.47 1.91 17.55
CA THR A 53 -1.88 2.24 17.37
C THR A 53 -2.16 3.69 17.77
N ASP A 54 -1.61 4.17 18.88
CA ASP A 54 -1.79 5.55 19.33
C ASP A 54 -1.15 6.53 18.35
N LEU A 55 0.09 6.28 17.91
CA LEU A 55 0.75 7.08 16.87
C LEU A 55 -0.05 7.09 15.57
N LEU A 56 -0.51 5.94 15.07
CA LEU A 56 -1.34 5.84 13.86
C LEU A 56 -2.65 6.65 14.00
N ARG A 57 -3.30 6.61 15.16
CA ARG A 57 -4.54 7.37 15.38
C ARG A 57 -4.35 8.87 15.31
N ASP A 58 -3.17 9.35 15.70
CA ASP A 58 -2.81 10.77 15.68
C ASP A 58 -2.38 11.22 14.29
N ILE A 59 -1.65 10.38 13.55
CA ILE A 59 -1.02 10.78 12.28
C ILE A 59 -1.84 10.41 11.03
N VAL A 60 -2.82 9.51 11.15
CA VAL A 60 -3.62 9.05 10.00
C VAL A 60 -4.99 9.74 9.97
N TYR A 61 -5.21 10.51 8.91
CA TYR A 61 -6.52 11.02 8.55
C TYR A 61 -7.28 9.99 7.72
N ASP A 62 -8.37 9.49 8.31
CA ASP A 62 -9.31 8.58 7.65
C ASP A 62 -10.13 9.34 6.60
N VAL A 63 -10.03 8.90 5.35
CA VAL A 63 -10.82 9.44 4.22
C VAL A 63 -12.14 8.67 4.08
N GLY A 64 -12.14 7.38 4.37
CA GLY A 64 -13.31 6.50 4.28
C GLY A 64 -13.47 5.87 2.89
N LEU A 65 -14.65 5.27 2.70
CA LEU A 65 -14.99 4.53 1.48
C LEU A 65 -15.09 5.45 0.26
N SER A 66 -14.63 4.94 -0.88
CA SER A 66 -14.84 5.56 -2.18
C SER A 66 -16.32 5.54 -2.59
N ASP A 67 -16.77 6.63 -3.19
CA ASP A 67 -18.03 6.75 -3.92
C ASP A 67 -17.90 6.32 -5.41
N ARG A 68 -16.67 6.02 -5.84
CA ARG A 68 -16.29 5.72 -7.23
C ARG A 68 -16.58 6.86 -8.20
N GLU A 69 -16.67 8.09 -7.70
CA GLU A 69 -16.85 9.28 -8.54
C GLU A 69 -15.54 10.06 -8.63
N PRO A 70 -14.90 10.13 -9.81
CA PRO A 70 -13.66 10.88 -9.95
C PRO A 70 -13.94 12.38 -9.83
N PRO A 71 -13.14 13.13 -9.06
CA PRO A 71 -13.34 14.56 -8.88
C PRO A 71 -13.11 15.34 -10.17
N ALA A 72 -14.06 16.23 -10.51
CA ALA A 72 -14.06 16.98 -11.76
C ALA A 72 -12.93 18.03 -11.85
N GLY A 73 -12.26 18.08 -13.00
CA GLY A 73 -11.26 19.11 -13.31
C GLY A 73 -10.03 19.08 -12.41
N ARG A 74 -9.28 20.18 -12.41
CA ARG A 74 -8.11 20.37 -11.53
C ARG A 74 -8.55 20.93 -10.17
N PRO A 75 -7.80 20.68 -9.08
CA PRO A 75 -8.05 21.34 -7.80
C PRO A 75 -8.10 22.87 -7.97
N ILE A 76 -9.20 23.49 -7.55
CA ILE A 76 -9.38 24.95 -7.62
C ILE A 76 -8.76 25.57 -6.37
N LEU A 77 -7.51 26.03 -6.49
CA LEU A 77 -6.87 26.85 -5.46
C LEU A 77 -7.21 28.33 -5.70
N THR A 78 -7.81 28.98 -4.71
CA THR A 78 -8.32 30.35 -4.85
C THR A 78 -7.19 31.35 -4.60
N GLY A 79 -6.99 32.29 -5.53
CA GLY A 79 -6.08 33.42 -5.33
C GLY A 79 -4.61 33.17 -5.67
N THR A 80 -4.25 32.09 -6.37
CA THR A 80 -2.88 31.88 -6.87
C THR A 80 -2.88 31.12 -8.20
N ARG A 81 -2.00 31.47 -9.14
CA ARG A 81 -1.83 30.72 -10.41
C ARG A 81 -1.03 29.42 -10.28
N ILE A 82 -0.52 29.13 -9.09
CA ILE A 82 0.30 27.94 -8.80
C ILE A 82 -0.59 26.92 -8.11
N ASN A 83 -0.76 25.75 -8.73
CA ASN A 83 -1.45 24.62 -8.15
C ASN A 83 -0.42 23.62 -7.59
N THR A 84 -0.44 23.39 -6.27
CA THR A 84 0.39 22.37 -5.61
C THR A 84 -0.38 21.10 -5.26
N GLY A 85 -1.70 21.09 -5.51
CA GLY A 85 -2.55 19.94 -5.27
C GLY A 85 -2.25 18.80 -6.24
N ASN A 86 -2.57 17.59 -5.79
CA ASN A 86 -2.54 16.40 -6.62
C ASN A 86 -3.57 16.55 -7.75
N ASP A 87 -3.17 16.36 -9.01
CA ASP A 87 -4.04 16.43 -10.19
C ASP A 87 -4.51 15.06 -10.69
N SER A 88 -4.08 13.98 -10.03
CA SER A 88 -4.54 12.63 -10.24
C SER A 88 -6.05 12.52 -10.04
N ARG A 89 -6.67 11.62 -10.79
CA ARG A 89 -8.07 11.24 -10.63
C ARG A 89 -8.36 10.58 -9.28
N TYR A 90 -7.35 10.02 -8.62
CA TYR A 90 -7.48 9.32 -7.33
C TYR A 90 -7.22 10.23 -6.12
N ARG A 91 -6.96 11.54 -6.33
CA ARG A 91 -6.46 12.48 -5.32
C ARG A 91 -7.27 12.61 -4.02
N TYR A 92 -8.53 12.20 -4.02
CA TYR A 92 -9.41 12.24 -2.83
C TYR A 92 -9.80 10.85 -2.32
N GLU A 93 -9.10 9.79 -2.74
CA GLU A 93 -9.29 8.43 -2.26
C GLU A 93 -8.17 7.98 -1.33
N GLY A 94 -8.47 7.03 -0.46
CA GLY A 94 -7.52 6.40 0.45
C GLY A 94 -7.12 7.28 1.64
N ASN A 95 -6.63 6.66 2.71
CA ASN A 95 -6.23 7.38 3.92
C ASN A 95 -4.99 8.26 3.70
N ARG A 96 -4.76 9.21 4.61
CA ARG A 96 -3.64 10.16 4.52
C ARG A 96 -2.81 10.13 5.78
N VAL A 97 -1.50 10.26 5.63
CA VAL A 97 -0.56 10.50 6.72
C VAL A 97 -0.24 11.99 6.77
N VAL A 98 -0.34 12.61 7.95
CA VAL A 98 -0.18 14.07 8.10
C VAL A 98 1.28 14.52 8.25
N TYR A 99 2.16 14.09 7.35
CA TYR A 99 3.62 14.36 7.43
C TYR A 99 3.97 15.82 7.73
N HIS A 100 3.34 16.77 7.03
CA HIS A 100 3.56 18.21 7.21
C HIS A 100 3.23 18.78 8.61
N LEU A 101 2.57 18.02 9.49
CA LEU A 101 2.28 18.41 10.87
C LEU A 101 3.14 17.66 11.89
N MET A 102 3.95 16.69 11.46
CA MET A 102 4.83 15.93 12.34
C MET A 102 6.00 16.82 12.76
N SER A 103 6.26 16.86 14.07
CA SER A 103 7.42 17.52 14.65
C SER A 103 8.57 16.54 14.84
N ASP A 104 9.75 17.05 15.21
CA ASP A 104 10.92 16.24 15.55
C ASP A 104 10.61 15.19 16.63
N GLU A 105 9.67 15.47 17.54
CA GLU A 105 9.21 14.49 18.54
C GLU A 105 8.49 13.29 17.91
N TYR A 106 7.62 13.52 16.92
CA TYR A 106 7.00 12.43 16.16
C TYR A 106 8.06 11.66 15.38
N GLU A 107 9.02 12.36 14.78
CA GLU A 107 10.10 11.72 14.04
C GLU A 107 10.92 10.78 14.91
N ASN A 108 11.33 11.25 16.09
CA ASN A 108 12.06 10.45 17.05
C ASN A 108 11.23 9.27 17.55
N ALA A 109 9.95 9.47 17.90
CA ALA A 109 9.09 8.39 18.39
C ALA A 109 8.87 7.28 17.35
N ILE A 110 8.65 7.64 16.08
CA ILE A 110 8.48 6.68 14.99
C ILE A 110 9.81 5.94 14.72
N SER A 111 10.93 6.65 14.72
CA SER A 111 12.26 6.07 14.51
C SER A 111 12.65 5.09 15.63
N GLU A 112 12.37 5.45 16.88
CA GLU A 112 12.59 4.58 18.04
C GLU A 112 11.71 3.34 17.98
N TYR A 113 10.42 3.51 17.69
CA TYR A 113 9.50 2.39 17.58
C TYR A 113 9.88 1.41 16.46
N ARG A 114 10.31 1.90 15.28
CA ARG A 114 10.84 1.04 14.22
C ARG A 114 12.07 0.24 14.70
N ARG A 115 13.03 0.87 15.37
CA ARG A 115 14.22 0.20 15.92
C ARG A 115 13.86 -0.83 16.99
N ASP A 116 12.82 -0.58 17.78
CA ASP A 116 12.31 -1.57 18.73
C ASP A 116 11.76 -2.82 18.02
N LEU A 117 11.04 -2.64 16.90
CA LEU A 117 10.62 -3.77 16.08
C LEU A 117 11.80 -4.52 15.47
N GLU A 118 12.82 -3.83 14.95
CA GLU A 118 14.02 -4.47 14.39
C GLU A 118 14.75 -5.40 15.38
N THR A 119 14.81 -4.97 16.64
CA THR A 119 15.48 -5.70 17.73
C THR A 119 14.57 -6.70 18.44
N LEU A 120 13.28 -6.79 18.06
CA LEU A 120 12.33 -7.71 18.68
C LEU A 120 12.77 -9.18 18.57
N PRO A 121 13.26 -9.68 17.41
CA PRO A 121 13.73 -11.05 17.29
C PRO A 121 14.97 -11.39 18.14
N GLU A 122 15.67 -10.39 18.70
CA GLU A 122 16.79 -10.60 19.63
C GLU A 122 16.30 -10.88 21.07
N ARG A 123 15.07 -10.45 21.37
CA ARG A 123 14.47 -10.51 22.71
C ARG A 123 13.41 -11.61 22.82
N VAL A 124 12.74 -11.90 21.71
CA VAL A 124 11.71 -12.94 21.60
C VAL A 124 12.13 -13.89 20.48
N ASP A 125 12.10 -15.19 20.77
CA ASP A 125 12.27 -16.21 19.74
C ASP A 125 11.13 -16.10 18.73
N PHE A 126 11.44 -15.58 17.54
CA PHE A 126 10.47 -15.31 16.48
C PHE A 126 9.70 -16.56 16.06
N ALA A 127 10.29 -17.75 16.18
CA ALA A 127 9.64 -19.02 15.88
C ALA A 127 8.53 -19.38 16.88
N ARG A 128 8.51 -18.77 18.07
CA ARG A 128 7.46 -18.96 19.09
C ARG A 128 6.25 -18.06 18.88
N LEU A 129 6.33 -17.04 18.04
CA LEU A 129 5.17 -16.26 17.63
C LEU A 129 4.27 -17.14 16.76
N SER A 130 2.95 -16.97 16.87
CA SER A 130 2.04 -17.63 15.93
C SER A 130 2.25 -17.10 14.52
N SER A 131 1.82 -17.85 13.51
CA SER A 131 1.87 -17.40 12.11
C SER A 131 1.20 -16.03 11.91
N ASP A 132 0.11 -15.75 12.61
CA ASP A 132 -0.63 -14.50 12.45
C ASP A 132 0.08 -13.34 13.15
N GLU A 133 0.72 -13.62 14.30
CA GLU A 133 1.54 -12.63 15.00
C GLU A 133 2.82 -12.27 14.21
N GLN A 134 3.43 -13.25 13.54
CA GLN A 134 4.54 -12.99 12.61
C GLN A 134 4.11 -12.14 11.41
N LEU A 135 2.92 -12.38 10.86
CA LEU A 135 2.36 -11.59 9.77
C LEU A 135 2.11 -10.15 10.21
N ALA A 136 1.49 -9.97 11.37
CA ALA A 136 1.26 -8.67 11.99
C ALA A 136 2.57 -7.91 12.21
N TYR A 137 3.60 -8.58 12.73
CA TYR A 137 4.94 -8.03 12.90
C TYR A 137 5.51 -7.50 11.58
N TRP A 138 5.50 -8.29 10.51
CA TRP A 138 6.08 -7.89 9.22
C TRP A 138 5.33 -6.71 8.59
N MET A 139 4.00 -6.70 8.66
CA MET A 139 3.19 -5.60 8.15
C MET A 139 3.42 -4.31 8.96
N ASN A 140 3.49 -4.41 10.29
CA ASN A 140 3.76 -3.25 11.14
C ASN A 140 5.17 -2.70 10.91
N LEU A 141 6.19 -3.55 10.85
CA LEU A 141 7.58 -3.15 10.58
C LEU A 141 7.72 -2.49 9.19
N HIS A 142 7.08 -3.06 8.16
CA HIS A 142 7.06 -2.46 6.84
C HIS A 142 6.39 -1.08 6.86
N ASN A 143 5.19 -0.98 7.43
CA ASN A 143 4.40 0.24 7.37
C ASN A 143 5.02 1.38 8.20
N VAL A 144 5.60 1.09 9.37
CA VAL A 144 6.36 2.11 10.12
C VAL A 144 7.58 2.57 9.33
N ALA A 145 8.31 1.66 8.68
CA ALA A 145 9.49 2.02 7.89
C ALA A 145 9.12 2.90 6.69
N VAL A 146 8.02 2.62 5.98
CA VAL A 146 7.52 3.49 4.90
C VAL A 146 7.22 4.90 5.42
N ILE A 147 6.51 4.99 6.56
CA ILE A 147 6.15 6.28 7.16
C ILE A 147 7.41 7.04 7.61
N GLU A 148 8.33 6.37 8.30
CA GLU A 148 9.59 6.97 8.76
C GLU A 148 10.40 7.53 7.59
N GLN A 149 10.63 6.73 6.54
CA GLN A 149 11.45 7.17 5.40
C GLN A 149 10.79 8.32 4.63
N LEU A 150 9.47 8.30 4.45
CA LEU A 150 8.77 9.40 3.78
C LEU A 150 8.75 10.69 4.59
N MET A 151 8.72 10.58 5.92
CA MET A 151 8.84 11.71 6.83
C MET A 151 10.25 12.30 6.79
N LEU A 152 11.31 11.46 6.81
CA LEU A 152 12.71 11.91 6.70
C LEU A 152 13.04 12.57 5.36
N GLU A 153 12.41 12.09 4.28
CA GLU A 153 12.57 12.64 2.92
C GLU A 153 11.56 13.75 2.61
N TYR A 154 10.69 14.11 3.56
CA TYR A 154 9.69 15.15 3.37
C TYR A 154 10.37 16.52 3.24
N PRO A 155 9.96 17.40 2.29
CA PRO A 155 8.82 17.28 1.38
C PRO A 155 9.11 16.48 0.09
N VAL A 156 8.26 15.48 -0.19
CA VAL A 156 8.27 14.73 -1.46
C VAL A 156 6.87 14.58 -2.03
N THR A 157 6.73 14.77 -3.34
CA THR A 157 5.45 14.68 -4.06
C THR A 157 5.17 13.30 -4.65
N ARG A 158 6.21 12.55 -5.04
CA ARG A 158 6.09 11.25 -5.70
C ARG A 158 6.97 10.21 -5.03
N VAL A 159 6.33 9.21 -4.43
CA VAL A 159 7.00 8.19 -3.61
C VAL A 159 7.94 7.33 -4.45
N ASN A 160 7.56 6.98 -5.68
CA ASN A 160 8.40 6.17 -6.57
C ASN A 160 9.68 6.87 -7.06
N ARG A 161 9.86 8.16 -6.74
CA ARG A 161 11.08 8.93 -7.04
C ARG A 161 12.01 9.08 -5.83
N VAL A 162 11.55 8.69 -4.64
CA VAL A 162 12.37 8.72 -3.43
C VAL A 162 13.53 7.76 -3.57
N ARG A 163 14.73 8.23 -3.20
CA ARG A 163 15.94 7.43 -3.22
C ARG A 163 16.67 7.54 -1.89
N ILE A 164 16.95 6.39 -1.28
CA ILE A 164 17.72 6.30 -0.04
C ILE A 164 19.10 5.77 -0.39
N ASN A 165 20.15 6.54 -0.07
CA ASN A 165 21.53 6.21 -0.43
C ASN A 165 21.75 5.91 -1.93
N GLY A 166 20.94 6.53 -2.81
CA GLY A 166 21.00 6.35 -4.27
C GLY A 166 20.12 5.22 -4.81
N GLU A 167 19.59 4.34 -3.97
CA GLU A 167 18.70 3.24 -4.35
C GLU A 167 17.22 3.66 -4.24
N PRO A 168 16.31 3.14 -5.08
CA PRO A 168 14.87 3.38 -4.92
C PRO A 168 14.38 2.97 -3.52
N LEU A 169 13.44 3.73 -2.95
CA LEU A 169 12.91 3.53 -1.58
C LEU A 169 12.61 2.06 -1.23
N TYR A 170 11.93 1.32 -2.12
CA TYR A 170 11.52 -0.06 -1.83
C TYR A 170 12.63 -1.10 -2.00
N GLU A 171 13.72 -0.74 -2.69
CA GLU A 171 14.88 -1.62 -2.95
C GLU A 171 15.99 -1.40 -1.91
N ALA A 172 16.09 -0.18 -1.38
CA ALA A 172 17.10 0.21 -0.42
C ALA A 172 17.08 -0.65 0.86
N LYS A 173 18.26 -1.10 1.31
CA LYS A 173 18.44 -1.87 2.56
C LYS A 173 18.42 -0.94 3.78
N ILE A 174 17.22 -0.48 4.12
CA ILE A 174 16.97 0.49 5.19
C ILE A 174 16.71 -0.16 6.56
N LEU A 175 16.47 -1.47 6.59
CA LEU A 175 16.18 -2.22 7.81
C LEU A 175 17.26 -3.26 8.09
N THR A 176 17.43 -3.63 9.35
CA THR A 176 18.23 -4.81 9.75
C THR A 176 17.53 -5.58 10.85
N VAL A 177 17.17 -6.83 10.58
CA VAL A 177 16.44 -7.70 11.51
C VAL A 177 17.25 -8.98 11.72
N ALA A 178 17.53 -9.35 12.97
CA ALA A 178 18.36 -10.52 13.29
C ALA A 178 19.69 -10.59 12.51
N GLY A 179 20.31 -9.43 12.25
CA GLY A 179 21.55 -9.29 11.48
C GLY A 179 21.39 -9.38 9.95
N VAL A 180 20.18 -9.55 9.42
CA VAL A 180 19.89 -9.59 7.99
C VAL A 180 19.45 -8.20 7.50
N PRO A 181 20.15 -7.57 6.54
CA PRO A 181 19.72 -6.31 5.95
C PRO A 181 18.54 -6.52 5.01
N LEU A 182 17.46 -5.76 5.22
CA LEU A 182 16.19 -5.91 4.52
C LEU A 182 15.77 -4.60 3.85
N SER A 183 15.17 -4.73 2.66
CA SER A 183 14.38 -3.69 2.02
C SER A 183 12.88 -3.91 2.27
N LEU A 184 12.08 -2.90 1.94
CA LEU A 184 10.62 -3.02 1.99
C LEU A 184 10.11 -4.13 1.06
N ASN A 185 10.71 -4.27 -0.13
CA ASN A 185 10.35 -5.35 -1.05
C ASN A 185 10.80 -6.73 -0.57
N ASP A 186 11.92 -6.85 0.18
CA ASP A 186 12.27 -8.14 0.78
C ASP A 186 11.20 -8.58 1.78
N ILE A 187 10.76 -7.67 2.67
CA ILE A 187 9.69 -7.98 3.64
C ILE A 187 8.41 -8.40 2.92
N ARG A 188 7.94 -7.57 1.98
CA ARG A 188 6.67 -7.78 1.28
C ARG A 188 6.69 -9.04 0.41
N MET A 189 7.63 -9.12 -0.53
CA MET A 189 7.61 -10.13 -1.58
C MET A 189 8.38 -11.38 -1.21
N ARG A 190 9.57 -11.23 -0.63
CA ARG A 190 10.50 -12.36 -0.42
C ARG A 190 10.37 -13.01 0.95
N ILE A 191 9.67 -12.39 1.88
CA ILE A 191 9.34 -12.96 3.19
C ILE A 191 7.85 -13.26 3.27
N VAL A 192 6.97 -12.27 3.06
CA VAL A 192 5.54 -12.49 3.27
C VAL A 192 4.87 -13.23 2.11
N TYR A 193 4.99 -12.76 0.86
CA TYR A 193 4.29 -13.41 -0.25
C TYR A 193 4.80 -14.85 -0.54
N GLU A 194 6.04 -15.18 -0.16
CA GLU A 194 6.59 -16.54 -0.30
C GLU A 194 6.04 -17.53 0.76
N GLN A 195 5.40 -17.05 1.82
CA GLN A 195 5.04 -17.89 2.98
C GLN A 195 3.56 -17.87 3.37
N TRP A 196 2.84 -16.80 3.03
CA TRP A 196 1.40 -16.69 3.23
C TRP A 196 0.71 -16.73 1.86
N ASN A 197 0.02 -17.83 1.56
CA ASN A 197 -0.58 -18.09 0.25
C ASN A 197 -1.91 -17.36 0.00
N ASP A 198 -2.42 -16.61 0.98
CA ASP A 198 -3.67 -15.85 0.84
C ASP A 198 -3.38 -14.46 0.24
N PRO A 199 -3.98 -14.09 -0.92
CA PRO A 199 -3.77 -12.79 -1.55
C PRO A 199 -4.19 -11.59 -0.68
N LEU A 200 -4.96 -11.80 0.40
CA LEU A 200 -5.28 -10.75 1.37
C LEU A 200 -4.05 -10.04 1.93
N VAL A 201 -2.90 -10.71 2.02
CA VAL A 201 -1.67 -10.10 2.54
C VAL A 201 -1.21 -8.90 1.70
N ILE A 202 -1.64 -8.77 0.44
CA ILE A 202 -1.37 -7.61 -0.42
C ILE A 202 -1.82 -6.31 0.26
N TYR A 203 -2.98 -6.35 0.93
CA TYR A 203 -3.59 -5.16 1.54
C TYR A 203 -2.98 -4.82 2.91
N GLY A 204 -2.02 -5.58 3.39
CA GLY A 204 -1.28 -5.28 4.62
C GLY A 204 -0.21 -4.20 4.44
N PHE A 205 0.24 -4.02 3.19
CA PHE A 205 1.41 -3.22 2.86
C PHE A 205 1.02 -1.86 2.29
N PHE A 206 1.18 -0.82 3.10
CA PHE A 206 1.05 0.56 2.66
C PHE A 206 2.31 1.00 1.93
N ASN A 207 2.19 1.52 0.71
CA ASN A 207 3.33 1.99 -0.07
C ASN A 207 3.54 3.51 0.04
N GLY A 208 2.83 4.21 0.93
CA GLY A 208 3.04 5.65 1.11
C GLY A 208 2.38 6.54 0.05
N ALA A 209 1.80 5.96 -1.00
CA ALA A 209 1.20 6.65 -2.12
C ALA A 209 -0.32 6.52 -2.12
N VAL A 210 -1.02 7.48 -2.75
CA VAL A 210 -2.49 7.50 -2.85
C VAL A 210 -3.03 6.22 -3.49
N GLY A 211 -2.30 5.63 -4.44
CA GLY A 211 -2.70 4.41 -5.15
C GLY A 211 -2.50 3.10 -4.41
N SER A 212 -1.98 3.14 -3.17
CA SER A 212 -1.64 1.94 -2.40
C SER A 212 -2.71 1.57 -1.36
N PRO A 213 -2.85 0.30 -0.93
CA PRO A 213 -3.79 -0.09 0.13
C PRO A 213 -3.72 0.84 1.34
N ASN A 214 -4.84 1.06 2.03
CA ASN A 214 -4.86 2.09 3.07
C ASN A 214 -3.90 1.77 4.20
N ILE A 215 -3.24 2.81 4.69
CA ILE A 215 -2.71 2.79 6.06
C ILE A 215 -3.89 2.80 7.04
N LEU A 216 -3.90 1.83 7.95
CA LEU A 216 -4.93 1.70 8.97
C LEU A 216 -4.63 2.60 10.18
N ARG A 217 -5.66 2.94 10.94
CA ARG A 217 -5.54 3.70 12.20
C ARG A 217 -5.25 2.81 13.41
N ASN A 218 -5.14 1.50 13.23
CA ASN A 218 -4.76 0.57 14.27
C ASN A 218 -3.64 -0.32 13.71
N ALA A 219 -2.72 -0.72 14.58
CA ALA A 219 -1.70 -1.68 14.22
C ALA A 219 -2.32 -3.07 13.95
N TYR A 220 -1.64 -3.86 13.13
CA TYR A 220 -1.97 -5.28 13.00
C TYR A 220 -1.56 -6.01 14.29
N THR A 221 -2.36 -6.99 14.70
CA THR A 221 -2.07 -7.91 15.81
C THR A 221 -2.39 -9.33 15.32
N GLY A 222 -1.82 -10.37 15.94
CA GLY A 222 -2.17 -11.74 15.59
C GLY A 222 -3.68 -11.99 15.63
N ASP A 223 -4.38 -11.43 16.62
CA ASP A 223 -5.83 -11.56 16.77
C ASP A 223 -6.66 -10.84 15.69
N ASN A 224 -6.11 -9.81 15.03
CA ASN A 224 -6.90 -8.94 14.15
C ASN A 224 -6.48 -8.99 12.68
N VAL A 225 -5.33 -9.57 12.36
CA VAL A 225 -4.64 -9.36 11.07
C VAL A 225 -5.54 -9.72 9.89
N TRP A 226 -6.15 -10.89 9.88
CA TRP A 226 -7.02 -11.33 8.77
C TRP A 226 -8.30 -10.50 8.63
N THR A 227 -8.91 -10.10 9.75
CA THR A 227 -10.09 -9.22 9.71
C THR A 227 -9.71 -7.83 9.20
N ALA A 228 -8.57 -7.30 9.61
CA ALA A 228 -8.05 -6.02 9.15
C ALA A 228 -7.72 -6.06 7.65
N LEU A 229 -7.06 -7.13 7.18
CA LEU A 229 -6.76 -7.34 5.77
C LEU A 229 -8.02 -7.46 4.91
N GLY A 230 -9.01 -8.24 5.33
CA GLY A 230 -10.28 -8.37 4.60
C GLY A 230 -11.04 -7.04 4.49
N ASN A 231 -11.05 -6.24 5.55
CA ASN A 231 -11.64 -4.90 5.53
C ASN A 231 -10.87 -3.96 4.61
N ASN A 232 -9.53 -4.00 4.62
CA ASN A 232 -8.70 -3.17 3.76
C ASN A 232 -8.79 -3.59 2.29
N ALA A 233 -8.91 -4.90 2.02
CA ALA A 233 -9.18 -5.46 0.70
C ALA A 233 -10.51 -4.95 0.15
N ALA A 234 -11.56 -5.02 0.96
CA ALA A 234 -12.88 -4.53 0.59
C ALA A 234 -12.85 -3.01 0.32
N GLU A 235 -12.20 -2.20 1.14
CA GLU A 235 -12.10 -0.77 0.85
C GLU A 235 -11.31 -0.51 -0.45
N PHE A 236 -10.15 -1.16 -0.61
CA PHE A 236 -9.28 -0.94 -1.76
C PHE A 236 -9.92 -1.38 -3.07
N ILE A 237 -10.44 -2.61 -3.15
CA ILE A 237 -11.05 -3.15 -4.37
C ILE A 237 -12.22 -2.28 -4.83
N ASN A 238 -12.98 -1.72 -3.89
CA ASN A 238 -14.15 -0.91 -4.21
C ASN A 238 -13.83 0.55 -4.52
N SER A 239 -12.56 0.95 -4.51
CA SER A 239 -12.11 2.30 -4.87
C SER A 239 -11.67 2.41 -6.33
N LEU A 240 -11.56 3.65 -6.87
CA LEU A 240 -11.09 3.89 -8.24
C LEU A 240 -9.62 3.49 -8.39
N ARG A 241 -8.82 3.67 -7.35
CA ARG A 241 -7.42 3.22 -7.27
C ARG A 241 -7.27 1.69 -7.20
N GLY A 242 -8.34 0.96 -6.92
CA GLY A 242 -8.36 -0.51 -6.88
C GLY A 242 -8.65 -1.13 -8.24
N ILE A 243 -9.88 -0.88 -8.73
CA ILE A 243 -10.34 -1.33 -10.04
C ILE A 243 -11.22 -0.27 -10.69
N GLU A 244 -11.13 -0.15 -12.01
CA GLU A 244 -12.01 0.67 -12.82
C GLU A 244 -12.14 0.09 -14.25
N ILE A 245 -13.26 0.35 -14.93
CA ILE A 245 -13.34 0.18 -16.38
C ILE A 245 -12.99 1.49 -17.07
N ASP A 246 -11.92 1.48 -17.85
CA ASP A 246 -11.59 2.53 -18.80
C ASP A 246 -11.34 1.93 -20.19
N ARG A 247 -11.69 2.65 -21.25
CA ARG A 247 -11.38 2.28 -22.66
C ARG A 247 -11.65 0.81 -23.07
N ASN A 248 -12.67 0.15 -22.50
CA ASN A 248 -13.01 -1.28 -22.68
C ASN A 248 -12.00 -2.28 -22.07
N GLU A 249 -11.27 -1.86 -21.05
CA GLU A 249 -10.35 -2.68 -20.29
C GLU A 249 -10.73 -2.61 -18.80
N LEU A 250 -10.43 -3.67 -18.05
CA LEU A 250 -10.49 -3.62 -16.60
C LEU A 250 -9.12 -3.13 -16.12
N GLU A 251 -9.01 -1.85 -15.84
CA GLU A 251 -7.83 -1.25 -15.25
C GLU A 251 -7.76 -1.63 -13.77
N VAL A 252 -6.61 -2.17 -13.34
CA VAL A 252 -6.35 -2.57 -11.96
C VAL A 252 -5.06 -1.94 -11.45
N SER A 253 -4.95 -1.81 -10.13
CA SER A 253 -3.72 -1.31 -9.49
C SER A 253 -2.48 -2.12 -9.87
N VAL A 254 -1.35 -1.43 -10.07
CA VAL A 254 -0.04 -2.05 -10.30
C VAL A 254 0.40 -3.00 -9.18
N ILE A 255 -0.14 -2.87 -7.97
CA ILE A 255 0.17 -3.79 -6.87
C ILE A 255 -0.22 -5.24 -7.20
N TYR A 256 -1.23 -5.44 -8.07
CA TYR A 256 -1.62 -6.78 -8.51
C TYR A 256 -0.61 -7.36 -9.49
N ALA A 257 0.04 -6.52 -10.31
CA ALA A 257 1.13 -6.96 -11.19
C ALA A 257 2.36 -7.40 -10.37
N ASP A 258 2.71 -6.66 -9.32
CA ASP A 258 3.75 -7.04 -8.34
C ASP A 258 3.45 -8.39 -7.69
N ALA A 259 2.18 -8.63 -7.33
CA ALA A 259 1.73 -9.80 -6.60
C ALA A 259 1.44 -11.03 -7.49
N ARG A 260 1.33 -10.82 -8.81
CA ARG A 260 0.99 -11.84 -9.81
C ARG A 260 1.82 -13.13 -9.72
N PRO A 261 3.16 -13.09 -9.58
CA PRO A 261 3.97 -14.31 -9.54
C PRO A 261 3.63 -15.23 -8.36
N TYR A 262 3.03 -14.69 -7.30
CA TYR A 262 2.77 -15.37 -6.04
C TYR A 262 1.33 -15.89 -5.95
N PHE A 263 0.35 -15.08 -6.37
CA PHE A 263 -1.06 -15.34 -6.11
C PHE A 263 -1.93 -15.56 -7.35
N PHE A 264 -1.48 -15.11 -8.53
CA PHE A 264 -2.32 -15.06 -9.73
C PHE A 264 -1.64 -15.71 -10.96
N PRO A 265 -1.30 -17.02 -10.89
CA PRO A 265 -0.66 -17.72 -12.01
C PRO A 265 -1.53 -17.69 -13.28
N ASP A 266 -2.84 -17.89 -13.17
CA ASP A 266 -3.82 -17.55 -14.20
C ASP A 266 -4.35 -16.14 -13.95
N TRP A 267 -3.62 -15.16 -14.48
CA TRP A 267 -3.88 -13.73 -14.26
C TRP A 267 -5.35 -13.34 -14.46
N GLY A 268 -5.99 -13.84 -15.50
CA GLY A 268 -7.37 -13.47 -15.81
C GLY A 268 -8.35 -14.08 -14.81
N ARG A 269 -8.23 -15.38 -14.56
CA ARG A 269 -9.16 -16.13 -13.72
C ARG A 269 -8.96 -15.83 -12.24
N ASP A 270 -7.72 -15.94 -11.77
CA ASP A 270 -7.39 -15.93 -10.34
C ASP A 270 -7.59 -14.52 -9.75
N LEU A 271 -7.14 -13.47 -10.47
CA LEU A 271 -7.37 -12.10 -10.02
C LEU A 271 -8.88 -11.76 -10.00
N ARG A 272 -9.64 -12.15 -11.03
CA ARG A 272 -11.10 -11.90 -11.05
C ARG A 272 -11.81 -12.60 -9.91
N ALA A 273 -11.42 -13.84 -9.59
CA ALA A 273 -11.98 -14.58 -8.47
C ALA A 273 -11.71 -13.84 -7.15
N HIS A 274 -10.47 -13.42 -6.92
CA HIS A 274 -10.08 -12.64 -5.74
C HIS A 274 -10.84 -11.31 -5.64
N LEU A 275 -10.85 -10.50 -6.71
CA LEU A 275 -11.56 -9.21 -6.74
C LEU A 275 -13.06 -9.38 -6.47
N SER A 276 -13.68 -10.43 -7.04
CA SER A 276 -15.11 -10.68 -6.90
C SER A 276 -15.52 -11.04 -5.46
N ALA A 277 -14.62 -11.67 -4.68
CA ALA A 277 -14.90 -12.04 -3.29
C ALA A 277 -15.10 -10.81 -2.37
N TYR A 278 -14.51 -9.65 -2.73
CA TYR A 278 -14.56 -8.45 -1.90
C TYR A 278 -15.29 -7.27 -2.56
N ALA A 279 -15.65 -7.36 -3.83
CA ALA A 279 -16.40 -6.34 -4.56
C ALA A 279 -17.82 -6.13 -3.99
N ILE A 280 -18.26 -4.88 -3.87
CA ILE A 280 -19.68 -4.52 -3.68
C ILE A 280 -20.38 -4.42 -5.05
N ASP A 281 -21.71 -4.34 -5.08
CA ASP A 281 -22.52 -4.34 -6.30
C ASP A 281 -21.95 -3.49 -7.46
N SER A 282 -21.57 -2.23 -7.19
CA SER A 282 -21.02 -1.32 -8.21
C SER A 282 -19.68 -1.77 -8.79
N ALA A 283 -18.82 -2.40 -7.99
CA ALA A 283 -17.55 -2.95 -8.43
C ALA A 283 -17.75 -4.34 -9.08
N HIS A 284 -18.68 -5.14 -8.53
CA HIS A 284 -19.02 -6.45 -9.07
C HIS A 284 -19.60 -6.31 -10.49
N ASP A 285 -20.39 -5.28 -10.75
CA ASP A 285 -20.92 -4.99 -12.10
C ASP A 285 -19.78 -4.83 -13.13
N GLN A 286 -18.66 -4.23 -12.73
CA GLN A 286 -17.47 -4.05 -13.57
C GLN A 286 -16.72 -5.37 -13.82
N LEU A 287 -16.78 -6.30 -12.87
CA LEU A 287 -16.11 -7.60 -12.95
C LEU A 287 -16.87 -8.65 -13.78
N ARG A 288 -18.18 -8.45 -14.05
CA ARG A 288 -19.01 -9.43 -14.80
C ARG A 288 -18.59 -9.65 -16.25
N GLY A 289 -17.90 -8.70 -16.87
CA GLY A 289 -17.39 -8.81 -18.23
C GLY A 289 -16.05 -9.56 -18.30
N ASN A 290 -15.71 -10.11 -19.46
CA ASN A 290 -14.38 -10.67 -19.72
C ASN A 290 -13.46 -9.67 -20.44
N LEU A 291 -13.47 -8.42 -19.98
CA LEU A 291 -12.58 -7.38 -20.51
C LEU A 291 -11.11 -7.80 -20.28
N PRO A 292 -10.18 -7.45 -21.16
CA PRO A 292 -8.76 -7.62 -20.85
C PRO A 292 -8.43 -6.86 -19.55
N ILE A 293 -7.57 -7.46 -18.72
CA ILE A 293 -7.10 -6.84 -17.48
C ILE A 293 -5.81 -6.10 -17.81
N ASP A 294 -5.79 -4.79 -17.52
CA ASP A 294 -4.59 -3.96 -17.64
C ASP A 294 -4.19 -3.42 -16.27
N ALA A 295 -2.91 -3.55 -15.91
CA ALA A 295 -2.41 -3.10 -14.61
C ALA A 295 -1.76 -1.72 -14.75
N ASP A 296 -2.56 -0.69 -15.04
CA ASP A 296 -2.11 0.68 -15.36
C ASP A 296 -2.48 1.72 -14.29
N VAL A 297 -3.22 1.33 -13.24
CA VAL A 297 -3.62 2.26 -12.18
C VAL A 297 -2.40 2.56 -11.29
N GLU A 298 -1.70 3.62 -11.65
CA GLU A 298 -0.52 4.15 -10.96
C GLU A 298 -0.82 5.54 -10.35
N ALA A 299 -0.89 5.61 -9.02
CA ALA A 299 -1.04 6.87 -8.29
C ALA A 299 0.06 7.02 -7.25
N TRP A 300 1.27 7.29 -7.75
CA TRP A 300 2.50 7.41 -6.94
C TRP A 300 2.63 8.74 -6.19
N GLU A 301 1.65 9.64 -6.31
CA GLU A 301 1.57 10.82 -5.47
C GLU A 301 1.51 10.43 -3.99
N ILE A 302 2.26 11.15 -3.15
CA ILE A 302 2.31 10.88 -1.71
C ILE A 302 0.90 10.92 -1.10
N ALA A 303 0.59 9.96 -0.23
CA ALA A 303 -0.65 9.91 0.52
C ALA A 303 -0.60 10.84 1.74
N ASP A 304 -0.50 12.15 1.50
CA ASP A 304 -0.57 13.19 2.54
C ASP A 304 -1.71 14.20 2.24
N LEU A 305 -1.98 15.10 3.20
CA LEU A 305 -3.05 16.09 3.02
C LEU A 305 -2.69 17.20 2.02
N ILE A 306 -1.41 17.45 1.73
CA ILE A 306 -0.97 18.65 0.99
C ILE A 306 -0.14 18.36 -0.26
N ASN A 307 -0.18 17.12 -0.74
CA ASN A 307 0.59 16.55 -1.83
C ASN A 307 2.10 16.80 -1.71
N GLY A 308 2.68 16.64 -0.52
CA GLY A 308 4.12 16.85 -0.32
C GLY A 308 4.56 18.31 -0.47
N SER A 309 3.61 19.25 -0.40
CA SER A 309 3.93 20.67 -0.53
C SER A 309 4.57 21.19 0.74
N SER A 310 5.71 21.87 0.64
CA SER A 310 6.25 22.67 1.75
C SER A 310 5.55 24.02 1.93
N ARG A 311 4.55 24.31 1.07
CA ARG A 311 3.88 25.60 1.07
C ARG A 311 2.64 25.54 1.95
N CYS A 312 2.71 26.22 3.09
CA CYS A 312 1.52 26.57 3.88
C CYS A 312 0.60 27.60 3.18
N THR A 313 0.88 27.99 1.94
CA THR A 313 0.35 29.21 1.31
C THR A 313 -0.64 28.93 0.17
N GLY A 314 -1.82 29.52 0.31
CA GLY A 314 -2.60 30.05 -0.80
C GLY A 314 -2.87 31.52 -0.51
N GLY A 315 -2.07 32.41 -1.09
CA GLY A 315 -2.13 33.87 -0.89
C GLY A 315 -1.00 34.47 -0.04
N VAL A 316 -0.61 35.70 -0.36
CA VAL A 316 0.45 36.51 0.27
C VAL A 316 0.15 36.72 1.76
N GLY A 317 1.02 36.22 2.63
CA GLY A 317 0.96 36.42 4.08
C GLY A 317 1.39 35.18 4.83
N ASP A 318 2.65 35.16 5.28
CA ASP A 318 3.14 34.15 6.21
C ASP A 318 2.30 34.20 7.49
N ASN A 319 1.62 33.10 7.80
CA ASN A 319 1.26 32.80 9.19
C ASN A 319 2.12 31.60 9.62
N THR A 320 3.44 31.75 9.56
CA THR A 320 4.31 31.01 10.48
C THR A 320 3.95 31.47 11.89
N VAL A 321 3.65 30.54 12.78
CA VAL A 321 3.45 30.90 14.19
C VAL A 321 4.81 31.29 14.75
N GLN A 322 5.06 32.59 14.86
CA GLN A 322 6.24 33.09 15.56
C GLN A 322 5.97 33.00 17.06
N SER A 323 6.72 32.11 17.73
CA SER A 323 6.73 31.98 19.18
C SER A 323 7.94 32.72 19.74
N TRP A 324 7.76 33.45 20.83
CA TRP A 324 8.84 34.14 21.53
C TRP A 324 9.32 33.26 22.69
N SER A 325 10.59 32.84 22.63
CA SER A 325 11.26 32.19 23.76
C SER A 325 12.22 33.17 24.44
N ALA A 326 12.71 32.82 25.63
CA ALA A 326 13.71 33.62 26.36
C ALA A 326 15.06 33.75 25.59
N GLU A 327 15.27 32.94 24.56
CA GLU A 327 16.51 32.86 23.77
C GLU A 327 16.38 33.52 22.38
N GLY A 328 15.19 34.04 22.03
CA GLY A 328 14.95 34.78 20.79
C GLY A 328 13.67 34.36 20.06
N LEU A 329 13.55 34.87 18.81
CA LEU A 329 12.44 34.59 17.92
C LEU A 329 12.54 33.15 17.40
N VAL A 330 11.60 32.28 17.79
CA VAL A 330 11.49 30.93 17.27
C VAL A 330 10.42 30.93 16.17
N SER A 331 10.87 30.80 14.93
CA SER A 331 9.97 30.52 13.81
C SER A 331 9.67 29.03 13.81
N SER A 332 8.55 28.63 14.40
CA SER A 332 8.04 27.27 14.22
C SER A 332 7.50 27.18 12.79
N GLY A 333 8.04 26.26 11.98
CA GLY A 333 7.60 26.00 10.60
C GLY A 333 6.16 25.44 10.48
N VAL A 334 5.38 25.50 11.55
CA VAL A 334 4.01 24.99 11.62
C VAL A 334 3.09 25.93 10.86
N CYS A 335 2.33 25.37 9.91
CA CYS A 335 1.29 26.12 9.21
C CYS A 335 0.24 26.61 10.22
N GLY A 336 0.15 27.92 10.47
CA GLY A 336 -0.86 28.50 11.37
C GLY A 336 -2.30 28.39 10.86
N ARG A 337 -2.50 27.87 9.64
CA ARG A 337 -3.79 27.54 9.02
C ARG A 337 -3.62 26.29 8.13
N ILE A 338 -4.66 25.45 8.07
CA ILE A 338 -4.72 24.29 7.17
C ILE A 338 -4.55 24.78 5.72
N PRO A 339 -3.58 24.25 4.94
CA PRO A 339 -3.36 24.67 3.56
C PRO A 339 -4.60 24.45 2.67
N GLN A 340 -4.76 25.25 1.61
CA GLN A 340 -5.95 25.16 0.73
C GLN A 340 -6.11 23.78 0.08
N THR A 341 -5.00 23.09 -0.22
CA THR A 341 -5.00 21.72 -0.75
C THR A 341 -5.61 20.74 0.25
N ALA A 342 -5.20 20.80 1.51
CA ALA A 342 -5.79 20.02 2.59
C ALA A 342 -7.26 20.37 2.83
N GLN A 343 -7.63 21.66 2.79
CA GLN A 343 -9.03 22.06 2.93
C GLN A 343 -9.92 21.51 1.80
N ALA A 344 -9.40 21.46 0.57
CA ALA A 344 -10.13 20.90 -0.57
C ALA A 344 -10.40 19.40 -0.37
N LEU A 345 -9.38 18.64 0.05
CA LEU A 345 -9.56 17.22 0.38
C LEU A 345 -10.54 17.03 1.55
N ILE A 346 -10.38 17.75 2.66
CA ILE A 346 -11.25 17.63 3.83
C ILE A 346 -12.71 17.93 3.44
N ARG A 347 -12.94 18.99 2.66
CA ARG A 347 -14.28 19.33 2.16
C ARG A 347 -14.87 18.22 1.29
N ASP A 348 -14.08 17.65 0.39
CA ASP A 348 -14.52 16.55 -0.47
C ASP A 348 -14.94 15.33 0.37
N VAL A 349 -14.11 14.96 1.35
CA VAL A 349 -14.41 13.89 2.30
C VAL A 349 -15.67 14.16 3.11
N GLU A 350 -15.86 15.38 3.59
CA GLU A 350 -17.08 15.78 4.30
C GLU A 350 -18.34 15.66 3.42
N ILE A 351 -18.28 16.14 2.18
CA ILE A 351 -19.40 16.06 1.23
C ILE A 351 -19.75 14.60 0.96
N ARG A 352 -18.75 13.77 0.62
CA ARG A 352 -18.94 12.34 0.35
C ARG A 352 -19.54 11.61 1.52
N ARG A 353 -19.04 11.85 2.74
CA ARG A 353 -19.60 11.25 3.96
C ARG A 353 -21.06 11.66 4.16
N LEU A 354 -21.39 12.93 3.96
CA LEU A 354 -22.78 13.41 4.05
C LEU A 354 -23.68 12.75 3.01
N GLU A 355 -23.19 12.50 1.79
CA GLU A 355 -23.93 11.79 0.75
C GLU A 355 -24.16 10.33 1.09
N LEU A 356 -23.13 9.63 1.59
CA LEU A 356 -23.28 8.26 2.11
C LEU A 356 -24.27 8.20 3.27
N ILE A 357 -24.27 9.19 4.18
CA ILE A 357 -25.26 9.29 5.27
C ILE A 357 -26.67 9.50 4.70
N ARG A 358 -26.84 10.41 3.74
CA ARG A 358 -28.14 10.71 3.12
C ARG A 358 -28.70 9.51 2.35
N ASN A 359 -27.84 8.75 1.68
CA ASN A 359 -28.19 7.52 0.97
C ASN A 359 -28.34 6.32 1.92
N GLY A 360 -28.10 6.52 3.21
CA GLY A 360 -28.20 5.52 4.26
C GLY A 360 -27.19 4.38 4.10
N THR A 361 -26.12 4.56 3.32
CA THR A 361 -25.03 3.59 3.12
C THR A 361 -23.91 3.78 4.14
N TYR A 362 -23.79 4.98 4.75
CA TYR A 362 -22.88 5.21 5.86
C TYR A 362 -23.39 4.52 7.13
N GLY A 363 -22.58 3.68 7.75
CA GLY A 363 -22.95 2.93 8.96
C GLY A 363 -23.84 1.70 8.72
N ARG A 364 -24.01 1.24 7.47
CA ARG A 364 -24.58 -0.10 7.23
C ARG A 364 -23.60 -1.17 7.69
N VAL A 365 -24.10 -2.09 8.52
CA VAL A 365 -23.40 -3.33 8.82
C VAL A 365 -23.60 -4.24 7.62
N TYR A 366 -22.54 -4.51 6.87
CA TYR A 366 -22.54 -5.57 5.86
C TYR A 366 -22.25 -6.88 6.59
N VAL A 367 -23.20 -7.81 6.60
CA VAL A 367 -22.92 -9.20 6.96
C VAL A 367 -22.32 -9.84 5.73
N ARG A 368 -21.01 -10.08 5.76
CA ARG A 368 -20.30 -10.85 4.74
C ARG A 368 -19.81 -12.13 5.40
N ASP A 369 -20.25 -13.26 4.86
CA ASP A 369 -19.61 -14.54 5.14
C ASP A 369 -18.25 -14.51 4.45
N ILE A 370 -17.20 -14.22 5.23
CA ILE A 370 -15.82 -14.35 4.76
C ILE A 370 -15.57 -15.86 4.65
N PRO A 371 -15.11 -16.38 3.50
CA PRO A 371 -14.73 -17.78 3.38
C PRO A 371 -13.74 -18.11 4.49
N THR A 372 -14.10 -19.05 5.34
CA THR A 372 -13.19 -19.61 6.34
C THR A 372 -12.55 -20.81 5.65
N ASP A 373 -11.22 -20.82 5.56
CA ASP A 373 -10.48 -22.04 5.20
C ASP A 373 -10.69 -23.03 6.35
N ASP A 374 -11.72 -23.87 6.22
CA ASP A 374 -11.97 -24.97 7.14
C ASP A 374 -11.11 -26.16 6.67
N PRO A 375 -10.04 -26.53 7.39
CA PRO A 375 -9.12 -27.60 6.96
C PRO A 375 -9.77 -29.00 6.92
N ASP A 376 -11.04 -29.12 7.32
CA ASP A 376 -11.73 -30.39 7.51
C ASP A 376 -12.72 -30.77 6.37
N THR A 377 -12.64 -30.15 5.19
CA THR A 377 -13.56 -30.46 4.06
C THR A 377 -13.00 -31.35 2.95
N GLU A 378 -11.85 -32.00 3.15
CA GLU A 378 -11.45 -33.18 2.36
C GLU A 378 -11.70 -34.47 3.14
N GLU A 379 -12.94 -34.98 3.13
CA GLU A 379 -13.32 -36.40 3.27
C GLU A 379 -14.82 -36.50 3.58
N ASP A 380 -15.68 -36.51 2.56
CA ASP A 380 -16.96 -37.26 2.57
C ASP A 380 -17.73 -37.12 1.23
N GLU A 381 -17.06 -37.42 0.12
CA GLU A 381 -17.75 -37.84 -1.11
C GLU A 381 -17.39 -39.29 -1.46
N SER A 382 -17.63 -40.20 -0.53
CA SER A 382 -17.96 -41.57 -0.87
C SER A 382 -18.93 -42.12 0.16
N LEU A 383 -20.23 -42.10 -0.16
CA LEU A 383 -21.28 -43.08 0.19
C LEU A 383 -22.68 -42.42 0.09
N ASN A 384 -23.26 -42.45 -1.11
CA ASN A 384 -24.61 -42.99 -1.37
C ASN A 384 -24.96 -42.94 -2.86
#